data_AF-A0A090SWA6-F1
#
_entry.id   AF-A0A090SWA6-F1
#
_cell.length_a   1.000
_cell.length_b   1.000
_cell.length_c   1.000
_cell.angle_alpha   90.00
_cell.angle_beta   90.00
_cell.angle_gamma   90.00
#
_symmetry.space_group_name_H-M   'P 1'
#
loop_
_entity.id
_entity.type
_entity.pdbx_description
1 polymer ?
#
loop_
_entity_poly.entity_id
_entity_poly.type
_entity_poly.pdbx_seq_one_letter_code
_entity_poly.pdbx_strand_id
1 'polypeptide(L)'
;MVSGPVILSTEEDNSITFTDEDLLANASDIEGDELSIYNVSYNGDNGELTDNGDGTYTFVPNENFNGDVGLSFGVSDGEDVTMNQIDLA
;
A
#
# COMPACT_ATOMS: atom_id res chain seq x y z
N MET A 1 3.03 12.84 -8.38
CA MET A 1 1.79 12.27 -8.96
C MET A 1 1.79 10.74 -8.84
N VAL A 2 0.67 10.10 -8.49
CA VAL A 2 0.57 8.62 -8.51
C VAL A 2 -0.33 8.19 -9.68
N SER A 3 0.14 7.26 -10.53
CA SER A 3 -0.44 7.02 -11.87
C SER A 3 -1.64 6.06 -11.91
N GLY A 4 -2.11 5.56 -10.78
CA GLY A 4 -3.16 4.54 -10.68
C GLY A 4 -2.92 3.61 -9.48
N PRO A 5 -3.83 2.67 -9.18
CA PRO A 5 -3.66 1.78 -8.03
C PRO A 5 -2.41 0.92 -8.18
N VAL A 6 -1.76 0.64 -7.06
CA VAL A 6 -0.65 -0.32 -7.00
C VAL A 6 -1.26 -1.71 -6.95
N ILE A 7 -0.90 -2.59 -7.88
CA ILE A 7 -1.38 -3.97 -7.88
C ILE A 7 -0.30 -4.85 -7.26
N LEU A 8 -0.60 -5.50 -6.14
CA LEU A 8 0.26 -6.50 -5.52
C LEU A 8 -0.47 -7.84 -5.53
N SER A 9 0.21 -8.89 -6.01
CA SER A 9 -0.34 -10.24 -6.02
C SER A 9 0.29 -11.09 -4.92
N THR A 10 -0.53 -11.83 -4.18
CA THR A 10 -0.07 -12.84 -3.21
C THR A 10 -0.68 -14.21 -3.51
N GLU A 11 -0.13 -15.27 -2.94
CA GLU A 11 -0.86 -16.52 -2.86
C GLU A 11 -2.02 -16.32 -1.86
N GLU A 12 -3.25 -16.67 -2.26
CA GLU A 12 -4.41 -16.64 -1.37
C GLU A 12 -4.09 -17.38 -0.04
N ASP A 13 -4.73 -16.92 1.04
CA ASP A 13 -4.53 -17.42 2.42
C ASP A 13 -3.12 -17.22 3.03
N ASN A 14 -2.21 -16.49 2.35
CA ASN A 14 -0.91 -16.12 2.91
C ASN A 14 -0.81 -14.63 3.21
N SER A 15 -0.05 -14.29 4.25
CA SER A 15 0.28 -12.90 4.56
C SER A 15 1.11 -12.30 3.43
N ILE A 16 0.75 -11.11 3.00
CA ILE A 16 1.56 -10.32 2.07
C ILE A 16 2.36 -9.29 2.86
N THR A 17 3.65 -9.15 2.54
CA THR A 17 4.49 -8.06 3.05
C THR A 17 5.00 -7.24 1.87
N PHE A 18 4.85 -5.92 1.97
CA PHE A 18 5.31 -4.96 0.98
C PHE A 18 5.97 -3.76 1.66
N THR A 19 6.75 -3.02 0.88
CA THR A 19 7.63 -1.95 1.38
C THR A 19 7.23 -0.59 0.84
N ASP A 20 7.72 0.48 1.47
CA ASP A 20 7.60 1.84 0.93
C ASP A 20 8.14 1.92 -0.51
N GLU A 21 9.21 1.20 -0.83
CA GLU A 21 9.79 1.15 -2.17
C GLU A 21 8.82 0.55 -3.20
N ASP A 22 8.07 -0.50 -2.83
CA ASP A 22 7.05 -1.10 -3.70
C ASP A 22 5.91 -0.13 -4.01
N LEU A 23 5.51 0.67 -3.03
CA LEU A 23 4.46 1.67 -3.17
C LEU A 23 4.93 2.89 -3.98
N LEU A 24 6.16 3.35 -3.73
CA LEU A 24 6.78 4.47 -4.42
C LEU A 24 7.20 4.13 -5.86
N ALA A 25 7.42 2.85 -6.19
CA ALA A 25 7.74 2.44 -7.56
C ALA A 25 6.68 2.86 -8.60
N ASN A 26 5.44 3.08 -8.15
CA ASN A 26 4.32 3.54 -8.98
C ASN A 26 4.01 5.04 -8.81
N ALA A 27 4.77 5.74 -7.98
CA ALA A 27 4.71 7.18 -7.82
C ALA A 27 5.88 7.83 -8.58
N SER A 28 5.60 8.94 -9.25
CA SER A 28 6.64 9.76 -9.86
C SER A 28 6.38 11.22 -9.54
N ASP A 29 7.46 11.91 -9.21
CA ASP A 29 7.44 13.35 -9.00
C ASP A 29 8.06 14.05 -10.20
N ILE A 30 7.38 15.06 -10.74
CA ILE A 30 7.86 15.75 -11.94
C ILE A 30 8.77 16.92 -11.57
N GLU A 31 8.64 17.43 -10.36
CA GLU A 31 9.44 18.49 -9.74
C GLU A 31 10.81 17.96 -9.28
N GLY A 32 10.92 16.66 -8.98
CA GLY A 32 12.15 15.97 -8.60
C GLY A 32 12.39 15.93 -7.09
N ASP A 33 11.34 16.16 -6.31
CA ASP A 33 11.36 16.08 -4.85
C ASP A 33 11.43 14.62 -4.37
N GLU A 34 11.93 14.44 -3.16
CA GLU A 34 12.05 13.12 -2.55
C GLU A 34 10.67 12.66 -2.06
N LEU A 35 10.17 11.56 -2.65
CA LEU A 35 8.89 10.99 -2.25
C LEU A 35 9.03 10.06 -1.04
N SER A 36 8.04 10.14 -0.14
CA SER A 36 7.94 9.28 1.04
C SER A 36 6.51 8.79 1.25
N ILE A 37 6.35 7.65 1.92
CA ILE A 37 5.03 7.15 2.31
C ILE A 37 4.59 7.88 3.58
N TYR A 38 3.46 8.57 3.48
CA TYR A 38 2.86 9.31 4.60
C TYR A 38 2.10 8.38 5.54
N ASN A 39 1.30 7.46 4.98
CA ASN A 39 0.57 6.45 5.74
C ASN A 39 0.11 5.31 4.83
N VAL A 40 -0.10 4.13 5.41
CA VAL A 40 -0.86 3.03 4.81
C VAL A 40 -2.00 2.66 5.75
N SER A 41 -3.18 2.39 5.21
CA SER A 41 -4.39 2.17 6.01
C SER A 41 -5.32 1.16 5.36
N TYR A 42 -6.03 0.44 6.23
CA TYR A 42 -7.09 -0.49 5.87
C TYR A 42 -8.28 -0.26 6.79
N ASN A 43 -9.49 -0.19 6.22
CA ASN A 43 -10.73 0.05 6.96
C ASN A 43 -11.79 -1.05 6.69
N GLY A 44 -11.38 -2.17 6.08
CA GLY A 44 -12.27 -3.30 5.85
C GLY A 44 -12.15 -4.35 6.96
N ASP A 45 -12.94 -5.42 6.82
CA ASP A 45 -13.03 -6.50 7.80
C ASP A 45 -12.47 -7.84 7.28
N ASN A 46 -11.85 -7.85 6.09
CA ASN A 46 -11.38 -9.07 5.41
C ASN A 46 -9.97 -9.51 5.82
N GLY A 47 -9.35 -8.83 6.77
CA GLY A 47 -8.02 -9.14 7.27
C GLY A 47 -7.50 -8.08 8.22
N GLU A 48 -6.22 -8.18 8.56
CA GLU A 48 -5.51 -7.27 9.45
C GLU A 48 -4.29 -6.67 8.75
N LEU A 49 -4.18 -5.34 8.77
CA LEU A 49 -3.00 -4.61 8.31
C LEU A 49 -2.12 -4.24 9.52
N THR A 50 -0.85 -4.62 9.46
CA THR A 50 0.16 -4.24 10.45
C THR A 50 1.22 -3.36 9.77
N ASP A 51 1.46 -2.18 10.35
CA ASP A 51 2.65 -1.37 10.07
C ASP A 51 3.78 -1.82 11.00
N ASN A 52 4.88 -2.30 10.42
CA ASN A 52 6.01 -2.83 11.19
C ASN A 52 6.95 -1.71 11.71
N GLY A 53 6.74 -0.46 11.28
CA GLY A 53 7.50 0.71 11.74
C GLY A 53 8.89 0.85 11.12
N ASP A 54 9.24 0.04 10.13
CA ASP A 54 10.50 0.04 9.41
C ASP A 54 10.34 0.29 7.90
N GLY A 55 9.18 0.83 7.49
CA GLY A 55 8.82 1.02 6.08
C GLY A 55 8.28 -0.26 5.41
N THR A 56 7.97 -1.29 6.20
CA THR A 56 7.29 -2.50 5.73
C THR A 56 5.91 -2.64 6.35
N TYR A 57 4.97 -3.18 5.57
CA TYR A 57 3.60 -3.43 5.98
C TYR A 57 3.24 -4.87 5.69
N THR A 58 2.55 -5.50 6.62
CA THR A 58 2.06 -6.86 6.49
C THR A 58 0.55 -6.87 6.52
N PHE A 59 -0.08 -7.39 5.47
CA PHE A 59 -1.51 -7.67 5.45
C PHE A 59 -1.75 -9.17 5.57
N VAL A 60 -2.60 -9.55 6.53
CA VAL A 60 -3.00 -10.94 6.79
C VAL A 60 -4.50 -11.08 6.49
N PRO A 61 -4.88 -11.75 5.38
CA PRO A 61 -6.28 -12.03 5.10
C PRO A 61 -6.90 -12.92 6.18
N ASN A 62 -8.22 -12.82 6.37
CA ASN A 62 -8.96 -13.79 7.17
C ASN A 62 -8.90 -15.19 6.51
N GLU A 63 -8.93 -16.26 7.31
CA GLU A 63 -8.94 -17.63 6.80
C GLU A 63 -10.07 -17.87 5.78
N ASN A 64 -9.73 -18.49 4.65
CA ASN A 64 -10.65 -18.79 3.55
C ASN A 64 -11.25 -17.54 2.89
N PHE A 65 -10.61 -16.38 3.02
CA PHE A 65 -10.98 -15.21 2.24
C PHE A 65 -10.67 -15.47 0.76
N ASN A 66 -11.63 -15.14 -0.11
CA ASN A 66 -11.49 -15.27 -1.57
C ASN A 66 -11.93 -13.93 -2.17
N GLY A 67 -11.04 -13.25 -2.88
CA GLY A 67 -11.33 -11.98 -3.55
C GLY A 67 -10.26 -10.91 -3.36
N ASP A 68 -10.53 -9.71 -3.88
CA ASP A 68 -9.58 -8.59 -3.85
C ASP A 68 -9.70 -7.77 -2.54
N VAL A 69 -8.57 -7.27 -2.04
CA VAL A 69 -8.52 -6.32 -0.91
C VAL A 69 -7.99 -4.97 -1.37
N GLY A 70 -8.77 -3.91 -1.19
CA GLY A 70 -8.33 -2.53 -1.38
C GLY A 70 -7.77 -1.92 -0.10
N LEU A 71 -6.50 -1.51 -0.12
CA LEU A 71 -5.87 -0.67 0.90
C LEU A 71 -5.75 0.77 0.39
N SER A 72 -5.54 1.73 1.30
CA SER A 72 -5.27 3.13 0.94
C SER A 72 -3.94 3.58 1.51
N PHE A 73 -3.16 4.32 0.71
CA PHE A 73 -1.89 4.90 1.13
C PHE A 73 -1.74 6.34 0.66
N GLY A 74 -0.92 7.11 1.37
CA GLY A 74 -0.56 8.48 1.03
C GLY A 74 0.90 8.58 0.62
N VAL A 75 1.19 9.33 -0.44
CA VAL A 75 2.54 9.70 -0.87
C VAL A 75 2.76 11.19 -0.62
N SER A 76 3.84 11.54 0.06
CA SER A 76 4.24 12.93 0.37
C SER A 76 5.50 13.31 -0.42
N ASP A 77 5.50 14.50 -1.02
CA ASP A 77 6.69 15.16 -1.60
C ASP A 77 7.40 16.08 -0.59
N GLY A 78 6.81 16.28 0.59
CA GLY A 78 7.31 17.14 1.65
C GLY A 78 6.51 18.43 1.83
N GLU A 79 5.66 18.77 0.87
CA GLU A 79 4.72 19.89 0.93
C GLU A 79 3.26 19.41 0.91
N ASP A 80 2.94 18.49 -0.01
CA ASP A 80 1.61 17.96 -0.25
C ASP A 80 1.55 16.43 -0.08
N VAL A 81 0.35 15.91 0.16
CA VAL A 81 0.08 14.47 0.24
C VAL A 81 -0.96 14.07 -0.79
N THR A 82 -0.62 13.09 -1.62
CA THR A 82 -1.53 12.47 -2.58
C THR A 82 -1.95 11.09 -2.09
N MET A 83 -3.26 10.87 -1.96
CA MET A 83 -3.81 9.56 -1.60
C MET A 83 -4.02 8.68 -2.82
N ASN A 84 -3.75 7.38 -2.68
CA ASN A 84 -3.97 6.36 -3.70
C ASN A 84 -4.32 5.00 -3.08
N GLN A 85 -4.63 4.01 -3.92
CA GLN A 85 -5.05 2.67 -3.51
C GLN A 85 -4.03 1.59 -3.85
N ILE A 86 -4.02 0.53 -3.04
CA ILE A 86 -3.33 -0.73 -3.32
C ILE A 86 -4.43 -1.77 -3.51
N ASP A 87 -4.42 -2.44 -4.64
CA ASP A 87 -5.28 -3.60 -4.89
C ASP A 87 -4.45 -4.86 -4.64
N LEU A 88 -4.85 -5.65 -3.65
CA LEU A 88 -4.30 -6.96 -3.35
C LEU A 88 -5.17 -8.01 -4.06
N ALA A 89 -4.54 -8.81 -4.93
CA ALA A 89 -5.17 -9.88 -5.70
C ALA A 89 -4.46 -11.22 -5.53
#